data_AF-A0A0G1Y2N7-F1
#
_entry.id   AF-A0A0G1Y2N7-F1
#
_cell.length_a   1.000
_cell.length_b   1.000
_cell.length_c   1.000
_cell.angle_alpha   90.00
_cell.angle_beta   90.00
_cell.angle_gamma   90.00
#
_symmetry.space_group_name_H-M   'P 1'
#
loop_
_entity.id
_entity.type
_entity.pdbx_description
1 polymer ?
#
loop_
_entity_poly.entity_id
_entity_poly.type
_entity_poly.pdbx_seq_one_letter_code
_entity_poly.pdbx_strand_id
1 'polypeptide(L)'
;MTKRSRTILFLFLGAVFLAGTPAIIFYSQGYRFDWQERWFSQVGAFYLNINPAQAEVFVNDQSIGRTTRILGTTLAENFLPNTYLIRVEKEGYHSWEKRLQVFPRQVTEAKNIVLVPKDPAFTPLPEDAQALLPSPNGEESVPLDTLKDATDLETQYPELKELFSSFTQAVLSPDGKKIALSVGSELWLYYLQDEREQPSHAKGERIFLTRFGQDISNLAWFTPHYLLFTKGDTIMISEIDTRDRLNMVELASFPNPELVWQPAEKTLLVYTGDQILVSNKLLP
;
A
#
# COMPACT_ATOMS: atom_id res chain seq x y z
N MET A 1 -32.95 17.71 56.41
CA MET A 1 -33.41 18.29 55.12
C MET A 1 -34.90 18.57 55.18
N THR A 2 -35.37 19.72 54.70
CA THR A 2 -36.81 20.01 54.57
C THR A 2 -37.42 19.27 53.37
N LYS A 3 -38.74 19.04 53.37
CA LYS A 3 -39.46 18.41 52.24
C LYS A 3 -39.17 19.13 50.91
N ARG A 4 -39.11 20.46 50.93
CA ARG A 4 -38.81 21.29 49.75
C ARG A 4 -37.40 21.05 49.21
N SER A 5 -36.37 21.01 50.07
CA SER A 5 -34.99 20.73 49.64
C SER A 5 -34.84 19.34 49.01
N ARG A 6 -35.55 18.32 49.55
CA ARG A 6 -35.56 16.96 48.98
C ARG A 6 -36.18 16.93 47.58
N THR A 7 -37.30 17.63 47.38
CA THR A 7 -37.96 17.71 46.06
C THR A 7 -37.11 18.44 45.03
N ILE A 8 -36.47 19.56 45.41
CA ILE A 8 -35.58 20.30 44.51
C ILE A 8 -34.39 19.44 44.09
N LEU A 9 -33.74 18.76 45.05
CA LEU A 9 -32.64 17.85 44.75
C LEU A 9 -33.07 16.71 43.83
N PHE A 10 -34.23 16.10 44.08
CA PHE A 10 -34.77 15.04 43.24
C PHE A 10 -35.04 15.50 41.81
N LEU A 11 -35.68 16.66 41.63
CA LEU A 11 -35.94 17.22 40.30
C LEU A 11 -34.65 17.60 39.57
N PHE A 12 -33.67 18.16 40.29
CA PHE A 12 -32.35 18.48 39.74
C PHE A 12 -31.63 17.22 39.26
N LEU A 13 -31.54 16.18 40.10
CA LEU A 13 -30.93 14.91 39.73
C LEU A 13 -31.68 14.24 38.57
N GLY A 14 -33.02 14.31 38.56
CA GLY A 14 -33.84 13.83 37.45
C GLY A 14 -33.54 14.56 36.14
N ALA A 15 -33.40 15.89 36.17
CA ALA A 15 -33.04 16.68 35.00
C ALA A 15 -31.61 16.38 34.51
N VAL A 16 -30.64 16.28 35.43
CA VAL A 16 -29.26 15.89 35.10
C VAL A 16 -29.23 14.49 34.49
N PHE A 17 -29.99 13.54 35.02
CA PHE A 17 -30.09 12.19 34.48
C PHE A 17 -30.71 12.18 33.07
N LEU A 18 -31.82 12.91 32.88
CA LEU A 18 -32.52 13.00 31.59
C LEU A 18 -31.69 13.69 30.49
N ALA A 19 -30.82 14.64 30.85
CA ALA A 19 -29.93 15.30 29.89
C ALA A 19 -28.59 14.56 29.72
N GLY A 20 -28.01 14.09 30.81
CA GLY A 20 -26.71 13.43 30.84
C GLY A 20 -26.74 12.05 30.18
N THR A 21 -27.83 11.28 30.36
CA THR A 21 -27.93 9.94 29.77
C THR A 21 -27.91 9.98 28.24
N PRO A 22 -28.74 10.78 27.53
CA PRO A 22 -28.63 10.94 26.09
C PRO A 22 -27.26 11.47 25.66
N ALA A 23 -26.67 12.43 26.38
CA ALA A 23 -25.35 12.97 26.05
C ALA A 23 -24.25 11.89 26.08
N ILE A 24 -24.26 11.04 27.10
CA ILE A 24 -23.33 9.90 27.23
C ILE A 24 -23.58 8.87 26.12
N ILE A 25 -24.85 8.58 25.79
CA ILE A 25 -25.21 7.66 24.70
C ILE A 25 -24.72 8.19 23.35
N PHE A 26 -24.96 9.47 23.04
CA PHE A 26 -24.45 10.07 21.81
C PHE A 26 -22.92 10.07 21.78
N TYR A 27 -22.27 10.37 22.90
CA TYR A 27 -20.81 10.31 23.00
C TYR A 27 -20.27 8.89 22.76
N SER A 28 -20.90 7.86 23.31
CA SER A 28 -20.50 6.45 23.11
C SER A 28 -20.80 5.93 21.70
N GLN A 29 -21.80 6.50 21.02
CA GLN A 29 -22.08 6.26 19.59
C GLN A 29 -21.13 7.03 18.64
N GLY A 30 -20.13 7.73 19.18
CA GLY A 30 -19.12 8.44 18.39
C GLY A 30 -19.56 9.82 17.90
N TYR A 31 -20.65 10.41 18.42
CA TYR A 31 -20.97 11.80 18.10
C TYR A 31 -19.96 12.74 18.76
N ARG A 32 -19.44 13.66 17.97
CA ARG A 32 -18.57 14.75 18.39
C ARG A 32 -19.09 16.04 17.78
N PHE A 33 -18.86 17.15 18.49
CA PHE A 33 -19.19 18.46 17.97
C PHE A 33 -18.06 18.91 17.03
N ASP A 34 -18.40 19.15 15.78
CA ASP A 34 -17.52 19.75 14.80
C ASP A 34 -17.56 21.28 14.98
N TRP A 35 -16.46 21.85 15.47
CA TRP A 35 -16.36 23.29 15.71
C TRP A 35 -16.30 24.11 14.42
N GLN A 36 -15.82 23.51 13.33
CA GLN A 36 -15.69 24.17 12.03
C GLN A 36 -17.06 24.28 11.36
N GLU A 37 -17.79 23.18 11.29
CA GLU A 37 -19.13 23.12 10.67
C GLU A 37 -20.26 23.51 11.64
N ARG A 38 -19.95 23.69 12.93
CA ARG A 38 -20.91 23.95 14.02
C ARG A 38 -22.06 22.94 14.06
N TRP A 39 -21.75 21.68 13.75
CA TRP A 39 -22.72 20.59 13.68
C TRP A 39 -22.19 19.34 14.39
N PHE A 40 -23.08 18.43 14.76
CA PHE A 40 -22.68 17.16 15.34
C PHE A 40 -22.40 16.14 14.23
N SER A 41 -21.19 15.58 14.24
CA SER A 41 -20.74 14.58 13.28
C SER A 41 -20.33 13.30 14.00
N GLN A 42 -20.55 12.16 13.37
CA GLN A 42 -20.04 10.89 13.88
C GLN A 42 -18.62 10.68 13.39
N VAL A 43 -17.74 10.29 14.32
CA VAL A 43 -16.33 10.04 14.00
C VAL A 43 -16.15 8.76 13.17
N GLY A 44 -15.04 8.70 12.46
CA GLY A 44 -14.49 7.49 11.89
C GLY A 44 -13.13 7.14 12.51
N ALA A 45 -12.45 6.19 11.90
CA ALA A 45 -11.14 5.71 12.33
C ALA A 45 -10.24 5.36 11.13
N PHE A 46 -8.94 5.30 11.37
CA PHE A 46 -7.96 4.72 10.46
C PHE A 46 -7.48 3.38 10.98
N TYR A 47 -7.44 2.38 10.11
CA TYR A 47 -6.73 1.14 10.37
C TYR A 47 -5.55 1.03 9.40
N LEU A 48 -4.34 0.98 9.95
CA LEU A 48 -3.11 0.91 9.17
C LEU A 48 -2.37 -0.39 9.47
N ASN A 49 -1.86 -1.05 8.44
CA ASN A 49 -0.95 -2.18 8.56
C ASN A 49 0.33 -1.91 7.76
N ILE A 50 1.46 -1.84 8.47
CA ILE A 50 2.76 -1.41 7.97
C ILE A 50 3.77 -2.54 8.16
N ASN A 51 4.54 -2.82 7.12
CA ASN A 51 5.72 -3.68 7.16
C ASN A 51 6.96 -2.84 6.79
N PRO A 52 8.01 -2.75 7.63
CA PRO A 52 8.20 -3.38 8.93
C PRO A 52 7.36 -2.81 10.08
N ALA A 53 7.14 -3.64 11.10
CA ALA A 53 6.52 -3.27 12.37
C ALA A 53 7.33 -2.21 13.16
N GLN A 54 6.70 -1.59 14.16
CA GLN A 54 7.25 -0.47 14.95
C GLN A 54 7.58 0.79 14.14
N ALA A 55 6.80 1.08 13.09
CA ALA A 55 6.87 2.34 12.37
C ALA A 55 6.11 3.43 13.14
N GLU A 56 6.59 4.68 13.08
CA GLU A 56 5.92 5.84 13.64
C GLU A 56 4.87 6.38 12.65
N VAL A 57 3.70 6.72 13.16
CA VAL A 57 2.57 7.19 12.34
C VAL A 57 2.21 8.60 12.75
N PHE A 58 2.03 9.45 11.74
CA PHE A 58 1.63 10.85 11.88
C PHE A 58 0.31 11.08 11.14
N VAL A 59 -0.57 11.88 11.74
CA VAL A 59 -1.81 12.35 11.13
C VAL A 59 -1.79 13.88 11.14
N ASN A 60 -1.80 14.51 9.97
CA ASN A 60 -1.59 15.96 9.82
C ASN A 60 -0.38 16.46 10.64
N ASP A 61 0.76 15.80 10.46
CA ASP A 61 2.04 16.06 11.15
C ASP A 61 2.07 15.83 12.67
N GLN A 62 0.96 15.44 13.28
CA GLN A 62 0.93 15.04 14.68
C GLN A 62 1.20 13.54 14.83
N SER A 63 2.24 13.17 15.58
CA SER A 63 2.54 11.76 15.91
C SER A 63 1.40 11.17 16.74
N ILE A 64 0.85 10.05 16.29
CA ILE A 64 -0.16 9.26 17.00
C ILE A 64 0.42 8.00 17.65
N GLY A 65 1.74 7.85 17.60
CA GLY A 65 2.48 6.72 18.18
C GLY A 65 3.00 5.74 17.14
N ARG A 66 3.44 4.57 17.63
CA ARG A 66 4.06 3.52 16.81
C ARG A 66 3.14 2.33 16.59
N THR A 67 3.31 1.67 15.46
CA THR A 67 2.61 0.42 15.16
C THR A 67 3.03 -0.70 16.11
N THR A 68 2.14 -1.68 16.30
CA THR A 68 2.39 -2.83 17.18
C THR A 68 3.66 -3.58 16.78
N ARG A 69 4.40 -4.09 17.76
CA ARG A 69 5.72 -4.74 17.53
C ARG A 69 5.64 -5.99 16.65
N ILE A 70 4.55 -6.75 16.72
CA ILE A 70 4.42 -8.05 16.06
C ILE A 70 3.73 -7.90 14.70
N LEU A 71 2.54 -7.29 14.69
CA LEU A 71 1.70 -7.23 13.49
C LEU A 71 1.92 -5.96 12.66
N GLY A 72 2.63 -4.96 13.18
CA GLY A 72 2.82 -3.69 12.48
C GLY A 72 1.52 -2.92 12.26
N THR A 73 0.51 -3.13 13.11
CA THR A 73 -0.82 -2.50 12.99
C THR A 73 -0.99 -1.31 13.93
N THR A 74 -1.87 -0.38 13.55
CA THR A 74 -2.42 0.64 14.46
C THR A 74 -3.87 0.96 14.10
N LEU A 75 -4.69 1.22 15.12
CA LEU A 75 -6.07 1.70 15.00
C LEU A 75 -6.11 3.09 15.63
N ALA A 76 -6.32 4.11 14.80
CA ALA A 76 -6.44 5.48 15.24
C ALA A 76 -7.91 5.88 15.15
N GLU A 77 -8.53 6.19 16.28
CA GLU A 77 -9.97 6.47 16.37
C GLU A 77 -10.25 7.97 16.58
N ASN A 78 -11.54 8.33 16.55
CA ASN A 78 -12.03 9.66 16.95
C ASN A 78 -11.65 10.79 15.98
N PHE A 79 -11.62 10.49 14.68
CA PHE A 79 -11.44 11.49 13.62
C PHE A 79 -12.79 11.99 13.11
N LEU A 80 -12.95 13.31 13.01
CA LEU A 80 -14.10 13.88 12.32
C LEU A 80 -14.03 13.54 10.81
N PRO A 81 -15.17 13.45 10.10
CA PRO A 81 -15.16 13.21 8.66
C PRO A 81 -14.42 14.32 7.92
N ASN A 82 -13.22 14.02 7.41
CA ASN A 82 -12.36 14.94 6.67
C ASN A 82 -11.26 14.16 5.95
N THR A 83 -10.46 14.83 5.13
CA THR A 83 -9.25 14.28 4.53
C THR A 83 -8.04 14.62 5.40
N TYR A 84 -7.28 13.59 5.76
CA TYR A 84 -6.09 13.71 6.60
C TYR A 84 -4.85 13.24 5.82
N LEU A 85 -3.73 13.93 6.01
CA LEU A 85 -2.43 13.46 5.54
C LEU A 85 -1.89 12.43 6.54
N ILE A 86 -1.78 11.19 6.10
CA ILE A 86 -1.14 10.11 6.86
C ILE A 86 0.30 10.01 6.40
N ARG A 87 1.24 10.07 7.34
CA ARG A 87 2.67 9.86 7.09
C ARG A 87 3.18 8.76 8.00
N VAL A 88 3.91 7.82 7.44
CA VAL A 88 4.50 6.69 8.15
C VAL A 88 5.99 6.72 7.95
N GLU A 89 6.74 6.62 9.06
CA GLU A 89 8.19 6.71 9.04
C GLU A 89 8.83 5.62 9.88
N LYS A 90 10.01 5.18 9.44
CA LYS A 90 10.89 4.34 10.22
C LYS A 90 12.33 4.64 9.84
N GLU A 91 13.21 4.65 10.83
CA GLU A 91 14.65 4.82 10.63
C GLU A 91 15.21 3.77 9.66
N GLY A 92 15.99 4.22 8.68
CA GLY A 92 16.56 3.38 7.62
C GLY A 92 15.64 3.10 6.42
N TYR A 93 14.39 3.57 6.45
CA TYR A 93 13.40 3.34 5.39
C TYR A 93 12.87 4.65 4.81
N HIS A 94 12.42 4.61 3.56
CA HIS A 94 11.65 5.69 2.94
C HIS A 94 10.32 5.88 3.66
N SER A 95 9.89 7.14 3.77
CA SER A 95 8.58 7.46 4.32
C SER A 95 7.48 7.06 3.32
N TRP A 96 6.30 6.76 3.85
CA TRP A 96 5.09 6.57 3.08
C TRP A 96 4.10 7.66 3.45
N GLU A 97 3.48 8.31 2.46
CA GLU A 97 2.57 9.42 2.67
C GLU A 97 1.32 9.30 1.79
N LYS A 98 0.14 9.52 2.37
CA LYS A 98 -1.10 9.49 1.61
C LYS A 98 -2.18 10.35 2.27
N ARG A 99 -2.91 11.11 1.46
CA ARG A 99 -4.16 11.75 1.91
C ARG A 99 -5.29 10.75 1.88
N LEU A 100 -5.85 10.45 3.05
CA LEU A 100 -6.96 9.50 3.21
C LEU A 100 -8.18 10.21 3.78
N GLN A 101 -9.34 9.93 3.19
CA GLN A 101 -10.61 10.46 3.65
C GLN A 101 -11.22 9.58 4.74
N VAL A 102 -11.66 10.21 5.83
CA VAL A 102 -12.46 9.59 6.89
C VAL A 102 -13.93 9.85 6.61
N PHE A 103 -14.74 8.79 6.68
CA PHE A 103 -16.18 8.87 6.58
C PHE A 103 -16.85 8.60 7.95
N PRO A 104 -18.07 9.14 8.19
CA PRO A 104 -18.77 8.92 9.45
C PRO A 104 -19.03 7.42 9.71
N ARG A 105 -18.72 6.94 10.92
CA ARG A 105 -18.92 5.54 11.35
C ARG A 105 -18.17 4.49 10.52
N GLN A 106 -17.18 4.90 9.74
CA GLN A 106 -16.40 4.02 8.89
C GLN A 106 -14.94 3.97 9.34
N VAL A 107 -14.33 2.80 9.17
CA VAL A 107 -12.88 2.63 9.26
C VAL A 107 -12.30 2.78 7.86
N THR A 108 -11.46 3.78 7.66
CA THR A 108 -10.66 3.94 6.45
C THR A 108 -9.41 3.09 6.61
N GLU A 109 -9.25 2.08 5.75
CA GLU A 109 -8.16 1.10 5.87
C GLU A 109 -7.05 1.40 4.88
N ALA A 110 -5.79 1.40 5.33
CA ALA A 110 -4.62 1.30 4.44
C ALA A 110 -3.74 0.14 4.91
N LYS A 111 -3.93 -0.99 4.23
CA LYS A 111 -3.25 -2.26 4.54
C LYS A 111 -2.05 -2.46 3.61
N ASN A 112 -1.17 -3.37 4.01
CA ASN A 112 -0.03 -3.80 3.19
C ASN A 112 0.92 -2.66 2.82
N ILE A 113 1.05 -1.64 3.67
CA ILE A 113 2.02 -0.56 3.49
C ILE A 113 3.42 -1.14 3.65
N VAL A 114 4.29 -0.97 2.66
CA VAL A 114 5.67 -1.44 2.69
C VAL A 114 6.59 -0.23 2.73
N LEU A 115 7.37 -0.08 3.80
CA LEU A 115 8.47 0.88 3.81
C LEU A 115 9.70 0.22 3.19
N VAL A 116 10.24 0.85 2.15
CA VAL A 116 11.40 0.35 1.41
C VAL A 116 12.69 0.86 2.07
N PRO A 117 13.74 0.03 2.24
CA PRO A 117 15.03 0.48 2.76
C PRO A 117 15.66 1.57 1.87
N LYS A 118 16.32 2.58 2.48
CA LYS A 118 16.91 3.71 1.72
C LYS A 118 18.17 3.35 0.95
N ASP A 119 19.06 2.57 1.55
CA ASP A 119 20.36 2.24 0.99
C ASP A 119 20.61 0.73 1.10
N PRO A 120 19.88 -0.09 0.32
CA PRO A 120 20.11 -1.53 0.31
C PRO A 120 21.52 -1.84 -0.21
N ALA A 121 22.17 -2.81 0.42
CA ALA A 121 23.49 -3.26 0.02
C ALA A 121 23.36 -4.28 -1.12
N PHE A 122 24.19 -4.11 -2.15
CA PHE A 122 24.32 -5.06 -3.25
C PHE A 122 25.72 -5.67 -3.23
N THR A 123 25.81 -6.99 -3.22
CA THR A 123 27.07 -7.72 -3.21
C THR A 123 27.21 -8.57 -4.47
N PRO A 124 28.40 -8.64 -5.10
CA PRO A 124 28.63 -9.57 -6.20
C PRO A 124 28.34 -11.01 -5.80
N LEU A 125 27.59 -11.72 -6.63
CA LEU A 125 27.32 -13.13 -6.41
C LEU A 125 28.55 -13.96 -6.81
N PRO A 126 29.07 -14.83 -5.92
CA PRO A 126 30.19 -15.71 -6.23
C PRO A 126 29.95 -16.57 -7.49
N GLU A 127 30.97 -16.77 -8.33
CA GLU A 127 30.87 -17.50 -9.62
C GLU A 127 30.26 -18.91 -9.48
N ASP A 128 30.59 -19.61 -8.39
CA ASP A 128 30.06 -20.95 -8.09
C ASP A 128 28.56 -20.95 -7.80
N ALA A 129 28.04 -19.87 -7.21
CA ALA A 129 26.61 -19.68 -7.01
C ALA A 129 25.89 -19.22 -8.29
N GLN A 130 26.56 -18.56 -9.23
CA GLN A 130 25.97 -18.12 -10.51
C GLN A 130 25.56 -19.32 -11.39
N ALA A 131 26.30 -20.43 -11.33
CA ALA A 131 25.99 -21.65 -12.07
C ALA A 131 24.67 -22.31 -11.62
N LEU A 132 24.14 -21.93 -10.45
CA LEU A 132 22.87 -22.42 -9.90
C LEU A 132 21.72 -21.43 -10.15
N LEU A 133 21.98 -20.28 -10.78
CA LEU A 133 20.95 -19.30 -11.06
C LEU A 133 20.14 -19.68 -12.30
N PRO A 134 18.82 -19.42 -12.27
CA PRO A 134 18.03 -19.38 -13.49
C PRO A 134 18.61 -18.31 -14.43
N SER A 135 18.74 -18.63 -15.71
CA SER A 135 19.05 -17.61 -16.72
C SER A 135 18.00 -16.49 -16.64
N PRO A 136 18.39 -15.21 -16.72
CA PRO A 136 17.43 -14.08 -16.69
C PRO A 136 16.39 -14.18 -17.83
N ASN A 137 16.75 -14.87 -18.93
CA ASN A 137 15.88 -15.15 -20.06
C ASN A 137 15.38 -16.62 -20.11
N GLY A 138 15.64 -17.41 -19.06
CA GLY A 138 15.35 -18.85 -19.02
C GLY A 138 14.11 -19.20 -18.20
N GLU A 139 13.31 -20.12 -18.74
CA GLU A 139 11.98 -20.56 -18.30
C GLU A 139 11.86 -21.02 -16.82
N GLU A 140 12.96 -21.26 -16.09
CA GLU A 140 12.94 -22.13 -14.90
C GLU A 140 12.97 -21.49 -13.49
N SER A 141 12.80 -20.18 -13.31
CA SER A 141 12.52 -19.64 -11.96
C SER A 141 11.12 -19.08 -11.80
N VAL A 142 10.17 -19.97 -11.53
CA VAL A 142 9.04 -19.86 -10.57
C VAL A 142 8.22 -21.14 -10.78
N PRO A 143 8.10 -22.06 -9.79
CA PRO A 143 7.18 -23.18 -9.90
C PRO A 143 5.71 -22.74 -9.74
N LEU A 144 4.90 -23.15 -10.74
CA LEU A 144 3.43 -23.20 -10.83
C LEU A 144 2.67 -21.86 -10.94
N ASP A 145 1.97 -21.69 -12.07
CA ASP A 145 0.93 -20.68 -12.39
C ASP A 145 1.34 -19.27 -12.87
N THR A 146 2.63 -18.98 -13.07
CA THR A 146 3.05 -17.65 -13.55
C THR A 146 3.20 -17.67 -15.07
N LEU A 147 2.24 -17.06 -15.79
CA LEU A 147 2.35 -16.78 -17.22
C LEU A 147 3.46 -15.73 -17.39
N LYS A 148 4.60 -16.15 -17.93
CA LYS A 148 5.82 -15.34 -17.97
C LYS A 148 5.92 -14.47 -19.22
N ASP A 149 5.24 -14.83 -20.30
CA ASP A 149 5.28 -14.06 -21.53
C ASP A 149 3.99 -13.30 -21.80
N ALA A 150 4.14 -12.08 -22.32
CA ALA A 150 3.04 -11.24 -22.81
C ALA A 150 2.09 -12.04 -23.72
N THR A 151 2.64 -12.94 -24.54
CA THR A 151 1.90 -13.80 -25.47
C THR A 151 1.09 -14.90 -24.77
N ASP A 152 1.57 -15.45 -23.67
CA ASP A 152 0.84 -16.44 -22.87
C ASP A 152 -0.31 -15.78 -22.10
N LEU A 153 -0.06 -14.60 -21.52
CA LEU A 153 -1.10 -13.80 -20.88
C LEU A 153 -2.18 -13.36 -21.87
N GLU A 154 -1.79 -12.96 -23.08
CA GLU A 154 -2.71 -12.67 -24.17
C GLU A 154 -3.58 -13.86 -24.57
N THR A 155 -3.04 -15.07 -24.49
CA THR A 155 -3.76 -16.30 -24.83
C THR A 155 -4.77 -16.65 -23.74
N GLN A 156 -4.36 -16.49 -22.47
CA GLN A 156 -5.22 -16.77 -21.32
C GLN A 156 -6.29 -15.70 -21.09
N TYR A 157 -5.96 -14.43 -21.38
CA TYR A 157 -6.82 -13.25 -21.18
C TYR A 157 -6.95 -12.49 -22.51
N PRO A 158 -7.70 -13.03 -23.49
CA PRO A 158 -7.81 -12.45 -24.83
C PRO A 158 -8.40 -11.03 -24.82
N GLU A 159 -9.17 -10.67 -23.80
CA GLU A 159 -9.71 -9.33 -23.64
C GLU A 159 -8.61 -8.26 -23.49
N LEU A 160 -7.40 -8.64 -23.04
CA LEU A 160 -6.28 -7.69 -22.96
C LEU A 160 -5.90 -7.12 -24.33
N LYS A 161 -6.08 -7.88 -25.42
CA LYS A 161 -5.81 -7.39 -26.79
C LYS A 161 -6.78 -6.30 -27.24
N GLU A 162 -8.03 -6.41 -26.82
CA GLU A 162 -9.04 -5.39 -27.13
C GLU A 162 -8.84 -4.15 -26.26
N LEU A 163 -8.38 -4.35 -25.02
CA LEU A 163 -8.24 -3.30 -24.02
C LEU A 163 -6.93 -2.51 -24.15
N PHE A 164 -5.86 -3.15 -24.64
CA PHE A 164 -4.54 -2.58 -24.86
C PHE A 164 -4.09 -2.95 -26.28
N SER A 165 -4.11 -1.98 -27.20
CA SER A 165 -3.76 -2.20 -28.61
C SER A 165 -2.37 -2.80 -28.81
N SER A 166 -1.47 -2.48 -27.89
CA SER A 166 -0.17 -3.13 -27.69
C SER A 166 0.32 -2.82 -26.29
N PHE A 167 1.08 -3.74 -25.69
CA PHE A 167 1.80 -3.51 -24.44
C PHE A 167 3.20 -4.13 -24.57
N THR A 168 4.15 -3.57 -23.84
CA THR A 168 5.56 -3.99 -23.88
C THR A 168 5.81 -5.16 -22.93
N GLN A 169 5.18 -5.13 -21.75
CA GLN A 169 5.27 -6.19 -20.75
C GLN A 169 3.94 -6.34 -20.03
N ALA A 170 3.58 -7.56 -19.63
CA ALA A 170 2.47 -7.82 -18.71
C ALA A 170 2.90 -8.90 -17.71
N VAL A 171 2.53 -8.74 -16.45
CA VAL A 171 2.90 -9.67 -15.37
C VAL A 171 1.72 -9.90 -14.43
N LEU A 172 1.36 -11.17 -14.23
CA LEU A 172 0.34 -11.58 -13.27
C LEU A 172 0.83 -11.35 -11.83
N SER A 173 -0.04 -10.83 -10.97
CA SER A 173 0.26 -10.62 -9.56
C SER A 173 0.49 -11.95 -8.83
N PRO A 174 1.31 -11.99 -7.77
CA PRO A 174 1.59 -13.23 -7.04
C PRO A 174 0.36 -13.91 -6.44
N ASP A 175 -0.73 -13.16 -6.23
CA ASP A 175 -2.02 -13.66 -5.74
C ASP A 175 -2.99 -14.04 -6.87
N GLY A 176 -2.59 -13.89 -8.14
CA GLY A 176 -3.39 -14.21 -9.33
C GLY A 176 -4.57 -13.28 -9.59
N LYS A 177 -4.68 -12.15 -8.88
CA LYS A 177 -5.86 -11.28 -8.91
C LYS A 177 -5.77 -10.10 -9.87
N LYS A 178 -4.55 -9.73 -10.28
CA LYS A 178 -4.28 -8.50 -11.03
C LYS A 178 -3.22 -8.77 -12.09
N ILE A 179 -3.20 -7.97 -13.14
CA ILE A 179 -2.12 -7.94 -14.11
C ILE A 179 -1.56 -6.52 -14.10
N ALA A 180 -0.25 -6.39 -13.98
CA ALA A 180 0.45 -5.12 -14.23
C ALA A 180 0.92 -5.10 -15.67
N LEU A 181 0.71 -4.00 -16.37
CA LEU A 181 1.09 -3.84 -17.77
C LEU A 181 1.93 -2.57 -17.94
N SER A 182 2.94 -2.65 -18.82
CA SER A 182 3.63 -1.47 -19.33
C SER A 182 3.31 -1.26 -20.80
N VAL A 183 3.02 -0.02 -21.18
CA VAL A 183 2.82 0.40 -22.57
C VAL A 183 3.83 1.50 -22.86
N GLY A 184 5.04 1.11 -23.30
CA GLY A 184 6.19 2.01 -23.39
C GLY A 184 6.52 2.63 -22.03
N SER A 185 6.14 3.90 -21.83
CA SER A 185 6.40 4.67 -20.60
C SER A 185 5.22 4.70 -19.61
N GLU A 186 4.09 4.08 -19.95
CA GLU A 186 2.88 4.07 -19.13
C GLU A 186 2.77 2.79 -18.32
N LEU A 187 2.32 2.91 -17.07
CA LEU A 187 2.10 1.80 -16.15
C LEU A 187 0.60 1.66 -15.84
N TRP A 188 0.09 0.45 -16.00
CA TRP A 188 -1.32 0.13 -15.89
C TRP A 188 -1.55 -1.09 -15.00
N LEU A 189 -2.74 -1.16 -14.41
CA LEU A 189 -3.27 -2.37 -13.76
C LEU A 189 -4.57 -2.80 -14.41
N TYR A 190 -4.77 -4.11 -14.42
CA TYR A 190 -6.01 -4.75 -14.77
C TYR A 190 -6.45 -5.73 -13.68
N TYR A 191 -7.68 -5.61 -13.19
CA TYR A 191 -8.21 -6.46 -12.13
C TYR A 191 -8.94 -7.68 -12.70
N LEU A 192 -8.47 -8.88 -12.37
CA LEU A 192 -9.04 -10.15 -12.84
C LEU A 192 -10.27 -10.59 -12.04
N GLN A 193 -10.45 -10.02 -10.84
CA GLN A 193 -11.58 -10.27 -9.95
C GLN A 193 -11.87 -9.06 -9.07
N ASP A 194 -13.03 -9.06 -8.41
CA ASP A 194 -13.40 -7.99 -7.48
C ASP A 194 -12.43 -7.94 -6.29
N GLU A 195 -11.89 -6.75 -6.01
CA GLU A 195 -11.12 -6.42 -4.81
C GLU A 195 -12.03 -5.67 -3.85
N ARG A 196 -12.27 -6.25 -2.67
CA ARG A 196 -13.18 -5.67 -1.66
C ARG A 196 -12.46 -4.91 -0.58
N GLU A 197 -11.13 -5.03 -0.49
CA GLU A 197 -10.30 -4.20 0.38
C GLU A 197 -10.28 -2.76 -0.12
N GLN A 198 -9.93 -1.79 0.74
CA GLN A 198 -9.87 -0.38 0.33
C GLN A 198 -8.48 -0.04 -0.26
N PRO A 199 -8.39 0.57 -1.45
CA PRO A 199 -9.50 0.94 -2.35
C PRO A 199 -10.10 -0.28 -3.07
N SER A 200 -11.43 -0.31 -3.15
CA SER A 200 -12.14 -1.42 -3.81
C SER A 200 -12.14 -1.25 -5.31
N HIS A 201 -11.98 -2.35 -6.03
CA HIS A 201 -11.95 -2.38 -7.49
C HIS A 201 -12.84 -3.48 -8.05
N ALA A 202 -13.44 -3.23 -9.20
CA ALA A 202 -14.29 -4.19 -9.87
C ALA A 202 -13.47 -5.11 -10.79
N LYS A 203 -13.94 -6.34 -10.99
CA LYS A 203 -13.42 -7.19 -12.06
C LYS A 203 -13.50 -6.48 -13.41
N GLY A 204 -12.42 -6.56 -14.19
CA GLY A 204 -12.29 -5.94 -15.51
C GLY A 204 -11.91 -4.46 -15.46
N GLU A 205 -11.73 -3.88 -14.27
CA GLU A 205 -11.33 -2.49 -14.13
C GLU A 205 -9.87 -2.31 -14.59
N ARG A 206 -9.65 -1.23 -15.35
CA ARG A 206 -8.34 -0.78 -15.83
C ARG A 206 -7.96 0.50 -15.12
N ILE A 207 -6.82 0.47 -14.47
CA ILE A 207 -6.30 1.61 -13.72
C ILE A 207 -5.02 2.09 -14.37
N PHE A 208 -5.02 3.34 -14.83
CA PHE A 208 -3.78 4.03 -15.14
C PHE A 208 -3.09 4.41 -13.83
N LEU A 209 -1.88 3.90 -13.60
CA LEU A 209 -1.12 4.25 -12.41
C LEU A 209 -0.35 5.55 -12.63
N THR A 210 0.49 5.58 -13.65
CA THR A 210 1.33 6.75 -13.96
C THR A 210 1.99 6.60 -15.34
N ARG A 211 2.66 7.67 -15.78
CA ARG A 211 3.51 7.69 -16.97
C ARG A 211 4.83 8.37 -16.67
N PHE A 212 5.91 7.80 -17.19
CA PHE A 212 7.26 8.34 -17.08
C PHE A 212 7.73 9.01 -18.37
N GLY A 213 8.86 9.72 -18.28
CA GLY A 213 9.52 10.32 -19.45
C GLY A 213 10.40 9.35 -20.26
N GLN A 214 10.56 8.12 -19.78
CA GLN A 214 11.35 7.05 -20.41
C GLN A 214 10.53 5.76 -20.37
N ASP A 215 10.85 4.81 -21.24
CA ASP A 215 10.19 3.52 -21.26
C ASP A 215 10.48 2.70 -20.00
N ILE A 216 9.50 1.88 -19.63
CA ILE A 216 9.55 0.98 -18.49
C ILE A 216 10.06 -0.37 -18.98
N SER A 217 11.03 -0.92 -18.26
CA SER A 217 11.56 -2.28 -18.44
C SER A 217 11.53 -3.07 -17.13
N ASN A 218 11.82 -4.38 -17.18
CA ASN A 218 11.91 -5.26 -16.01
C ASN A 218 10.70 -5.17 -15.05
N LEU A 219 9.48 -5.07 -15.59
CA LEU A 219 8.28 -4.99 -14.77
C LEU A 219 8.10 -6.29 -14.00
N ALA A 220 7.94 -6.21 -12.69
CA ALA A 220 7.68 -7.34 -11.80
C ALA A 220 6.85 -6.90 -10.58
N TRP A 221 6.28 -7.87 -9.87
CA TRP A 221 5.62 -7.62 -8.60
C TRP A 221 6.60 -7.78 -7.44
N PHE A 222 6.81 -6.72 -6.67
CA PHE A 222 7.59 -6.75 -5.43
C PHE A 222 6.80 -7.42 -4.30
N THR A 223 5.52 -7.08 -4.21
CA THR A 223 4.50 -7.74 -3.37
C THR A 223 3.17 -7.73 -4.14
N PRO A 224 2.08 -8.37 -3.69
CA PRO A 224 0.76 -8.22 -4.34
C PRO A 224 0.22 -6.77 -4.41
N HIS A 225 0.86 -5.81 -3.73
CA HIS A 225 0.46 -4.40 -3.68
C HIS A 225 1.57 -3.41 -4.10
N TYR A 226 2.73 -3.91 -4.52
CA TYR A 226 3.87 -3.09 -4.94
C TYR A 226 4.50 -3.65 -6.20
N LEU A 227 4.87 -2.76 -7.11
CA LEU A 227 5.56 -3.05 -8.36
C LEU A 227 7.04 -2.70 -8.24
N LEU A 228 7.86 -3.50 -8.88
CA LEU A 228 9.28 -3.29 -9.13
C LEU A 228 9.47 -3.13 -10.65
N PHE A 229 10.21 -2.14 -11.09
CA PHE A 229 10.49 -1.93 -12.51
C PHE A 229 11.72 -1.04 -12.70
N THR A 230 12.20 -0.91 -13.93
CA THR A 230 13.27 0.00 -14.29
C THR A 230 12.79 1.11 -15.21
N LYS A 231 13.33 2.30 -15.00
CA LYS A 231 13.18 3.46 -15.89
C LYS A 231 14.57 3.96 -16.25
N GLY A 232 15.04 3.59 -17.44
CA GLY A 232 16.45 3.72 -17.80
C GLY A 232 17.32 2.84 -16.90
N ASP A 233 18.31 3.44 -16.25
CA ASP A 233 19.24 2.75 -15.34
C ASP A 233 18.74 2.65 -13.89
N THR A 234 17.60 3.29 -13.58
CA THR A 234 17.09 3.39 -12.20
C THR A 234 16.05 2.31 -11.92
N ILE A 235 16.27 1.57 -10.84
CA ILE A 235 15.34 0.60 -10.28
C ILE A 235 14.36 1.35 -9.37
N MET A 236 13.08 1.18 -9.66
CA MET A 236 11.96 1.82 -8.97
C MET A 236 11.12 0.81 -8.22
N ILE A 237 10.62 1.20 -7.05
CA ILE A 237 9.52 0.50 -6.38
C ILE A 237 8.34 1.47 -6.25
N SER A 238 7.15 1.04 -6.61
CA SER A 238 5.90 1.80 -6.50
C SER A 238 4.84 1.00 -5.78
N GLU A 239 4.04 1.65 -4.94
CA GLU A 239 2.74 1.07 -4.54
C GLU A 239 1.74 1.10 -5.70
N ILE A 240 0.56 0.52 -5.47
CA ILE A 240 -0.57 0.56 -6.41
C ILE A 240 -1.82 1.30 -5.89
N ASP A 241 -1.76 1.86 -4.68
CA ASP A 241 -2.91 2.54 -4.07
C ASP A 241 -3.15 3.93 -4.68
N THR A 242 -4.25 4.08 -5.42
CA THR A 242 -4.59 5.28 -6.20
C THR A 242 -5.41 6.34 -5.45
N ARG A 243 -5.64 6.21 -4.14
CA ARG A 243 -6.46 7.18 -3.36
C ARG A 243 -5.86 8.58 -3.22
N ASP A 244 -4.60 8.75 -3.61
CA ASP A 244 -3.86 10.02 -3.72
C ASP A 244 -2.69 9.76 -4.71
N ARG A 245 -1.62 10.56 -4.64
CA ARG A 245 -0.34 10.26 -5.29
C ARG A 245 0.20 8.89 -4.87
N LEU A 246 0.81 8.21 -5.83
CA LEU A 246 1.54 6.97 -5.60
C LEU A 246 2.84 7.25 -4.85
N ASN A 247 3.09 6.50 -3.80
CA ASN A 247 4.39 6.41 -3.17
C ASN A 247 5.32 5.61 -4.08
N MET A 248 6.38 6.27 -4.54
CA MET A 248 7.42 5.69 -5.38
C MET A 248 8.78 6.03 -4.80
N VAL A 249 9.69 5.07 -4.87
CA VAL A 249 11.07 5.22 -4.37
C VAL A 249 12.06 4.72 -5.41
N GLU A 250 13.19 5.40 -5.50
CA GLU A 250 14.36 4.93 -6.25
C GLU A 250 15.13 3.99 -5.32
N LEU A 251 15.24 2.71 -5.70
CA LEU A 251 15.91 1.70 -4.89
C LEU A 251 17.42 1.73 -5.07
N ALA A 252 17.86 1.81 -6.33
CA ALA A 252 19.25 1.85 -6.76
C ALA A 252 19.32 2.19 -8.25
N SER A 253 20.52 2.51 -8.76
CA SER A 253 20.74 2.67 -10.20
C SER A 253 21.97 1.88 -10.65
N PHE A 254 21.85 1.18 -11.78
CA PHE A 254 22.90 0.37 -12.39
C PHE A 254 22.83 0.53 -13.91
N PRO A 255 23.96 0.49 -14.64
CA PRO A 255 23.94 0.56 -16.10
C PRO A 255 23.19 -0.63 -16.73
N ASN A 256 22.17 -0.35 -17.54
CA ASN A 256 21.36 -1.33 -18.26
C ASN A 256 20.99 -2.57 -17.42
N PRO A 257 20.26 -2.41 -16.31
CA PRO A 257 20.01 -3.50 -15.39
C PRO A 257 18.94 -4.45 -15.93
N GLU A 258 19.17 -5.76 -15.82
CA GLU A 258 18.11 -6.77 -15.88
C GLU A 258 17.82 -7.31 -14.48
N LEU A 259 16.54 -7.46 -14.14
CA LEU A 259 16.11 -7.75 -12.78
C LEU A 259 15.49 -9.14 -12.65
N VAL A 260 15.84 -9.85 -11.58
CA VAL A 260 15.13 -11.05 -11.14
C VAL A 260 14.77 -10.92 -9.66
N TRP A 261 13.48 -10.71 -9.38
CA TRP A 261 12.97 -10.68 -8.02
C TRP A 261 12.84 -12.11 -7.46
N GLN A 262 13.31 -12.33 -6.23
CA GLN A 262 13.24 -13.62 -5.55
C GLN A 262 12.29 -13.51 -4.33
N PRO A 263 10.98 -13.78 -4.48
CA PRO A 263 10.01 -13.56 -3.41
C PRO A 263 10.28 -14.36 -2.13
N ALA A 264 10.78 -15.59 -2.26
CA ALA A 264 11.08 -16.48 -1.14
C ALA A 264 12.23 -15.93 -0.28
N GLU A 265 13.29 -15.46 -0.93
CA GLU A 265 14.49 -14.93 -0.27
C GLU A 265 14.35 -13.45 0.09
N LYS A 266 13.38 -12.76 -0.51
CA LYS A 266 13.14 -11.31 -0.40
C LYS A 266 14.32 -10.48 -0.91
N THR A 267 15.04 -11.02 -1.89
CA THR A 267 16.23 -10.44 -2.49
C THR A 267 16.00 -10.13 -3.97
N LEU A 268 16.75 -9.15 -4.46
CA LEU A 268 16.75 -8.76 -5.86
C LEU A 268 18.11 -9.13 -6.47
N LEU A 269 18.07 -9.91 -7.54
CA LEU A 269 19.22 -10.10 -8.42
C LEU A 269 19.22 -9.00 -9.49
N VAL A 270 20.38 -8.40 -9.71
CA VAL A 270 20.61 -7.38 -10.72
C VAL A 270 21.76 -7.83 -11.61
N TYR A 271 21.45 -8.07 -12.88
CA TYR A 271 22.44 -8.32 -13.92
C TYR A 271 22.83 -6.97 -14.52
N THR A 272 24.10 -6.62 -14.46
CA THR A 272 24.61 -5.35 -14.99
C THR A 272 26.03 -5.52 -15.51
N GLY A 273 26.23 -5.24 -16.81
CA GLY A 273 27.46 -5.59 -17.50
C GLY A 273 27.77 -7.09 -17.39
N ASP A 274 28.96 -7.43 -16.92
CA ASP A 274 29.41 -8.82 -16.70
C ASP A 274 29.24 -9.30 -15.25
N GLN A 275 28.49 -8.56 -14.42
CA GLN A 275 28.33 -8.85 -13.00
C GLN A 275 26.88 -9.16 -12.65
N ILE A 276 26.71 -10.09 -11.71
CA ILE A 276 25.45 -10.38 -11.05
C ILE A 276 25.58 -9.90 -9.60
N LEU A 277 24.74 -8.95 -9.21
CA LEU A 277 24.66 -8.43 -7.86
C LEU A 277 23.41 -8.98 -7.17
N VAL A 278 23.54 -9.30 -5.89
CA VAL A 278 22.41 -9.69 -5.03
C VAL A 278 22.21 -8.64 -3.94
N SER A 279 20.97 -8.18 -3.77
CA SER A 279 20.63 -7.29 -2.66
C SER A 279 20.61 -8.04 -1.33
N ASN A 280 20.82 -7.32 -0.23
CA ASN A 280 20.31 -7.79 1.06
C ASN A 280 18.77 -7.89 1.03
N LYS A 281 18.17 -8.49 2.07
CA LYS A 281 16.70 -8.62 2.16
C LYS A 281 16.04 -7.24 2.11
N LEU A 282 15.19 -7.05 1.09
CA LEU A 282 14.44 -5.80 0.87
C LEU A 282 13.12 -5.77 1.64
N LEU A 283 12.65 -6.94 2.08
CA LEU A 283 11.48 -7.08 2.95
C LEU A 283 11.89 -7.73 4.28
N PRO A 284 11.30 -7.31 5.42
CA PRO A 284 11.49 -7.94 6.74
C PRO A 284 10.97 -9.38 6.77
#